data_AF-A0A2T1E5H1-F1
#
_entry.id   AF-A0A2T1E5H1-F1
#
_cell.length_a   1.000
_cell.length_b   1.000
_cell.length_c   1.000
_cell.angle_alpha   90.00
_cell.angle_beta   90.00
_cell.angle_gamma   90.00
#
_symmetry.space_group_name_H-M   'P 1'
#
loop_
_entity.id
_entity.type
_entity.pdbx_description
1 polymer ?
#
loop_
_entity_poly.entity_id
_entity_poly.type
_entity_poly.pdbx_seq_one_letter_code
_entity_poly.pdbx_strand_id
1 'polypeptide(L)'
;MNMSDRRLVVTMNMHGVDHETFGRNEETRRTEVRETILSNPNQAMNVLEFIHGWGGECRLELRLTGTLLTDNTIRVQGNALLFEGTSEGTGDLDGQRDISFLIPKGGVVAQHNFRVNNDDEGDDFADVQLTCTNSVFE
;
A
#
# COMPACT_ATOMS: atom_id res chain seq x y z
N MET A 1 26.43 -7.14 15.54
CA MET A 1 25.34 -6.27 16.05
C MET A 1 24.26 -7.18 16.60
N ASN A 2 23.74 -6.92 17.80
CA ASN A 2 22.59 -7.65 18.28
C ASN A 2 21.36 -7.17 17.53
N MET A 3 20.68 -8.10 16.90
CA MET A 3 19.44 -7.87 16.20
C MET A 3 18.31 -7.92 17.22
N SER A 4 17.37 -7.00 17.12
CA SER A 4 16.21 -6.93 18.02
C SER A 4 14.95 -7.11 17.19
N ASP A 5 13.92 -7.68 17.80
CA ASP A 5 12.57 -7.63 17.24
C ASP A 5 12.20 -6.18 16.94
N ARG A 6 11.56 -5.96 15.79
CA ARG A 6 11.18 -4.64 15.33
C ARG A 6 9.67 -4.54 15.19
N ARG A 7 9.11 -3.46 15.73
CA ARG A 7 7.73 -3.09 15.48
C ARG A 7 7.69 -2.20 14.23
N LEU A 8 7.00 -2.69 13.21
CA LEU A 8 6.62 -1.92 12.03
C LEU A 8 5.19 -1.42 12.23
N VAL A 9 5.00 -0.11 12.11
CA VAL A 9 3.65 0.47 11.93
C VAL A 9 3.56 1.01 10.52
N VAL A 10 2.51 0.64 9.80
CA VAL A 10 2.17 1.15 8.46
C VAL A 10 0.82 1.86 8.55
N THR A 11 0.80 3.15 8.24
CA THR A 11 -0.42 3.91 8.00
C THR A 11 -0.52 4.15 6.50
N MET A 12 -1.56 3.63 5.89
CA MET A 12 -1.91 3.86 4.50
C MET A 12 -3.06 4.87 4.44
N ASN A 13 -2.93 5.88 3.59
CA ASN A 13 -4.02 6.76 3.17
C ASN A 13 -4.21 6.61 1.67
N MET A 14 -5.45 6.42 1.23
CA MET A 14 -5.83 6.26 -0.17
C MET A 14 -6.88 7.30 -0.56
N HIS A 15 -6.74 7.85 -1.77
CA HIS A 15 -7.76 8.63 -2.47
C HIS A 15 -7.98 8.00 -3.85
N GLY A 16 -9.17 7.46 -4.07
CA GLY A 16 -9.60 6.92 -5.35
C GLY A 16 -10.52 7.90 -6.06
N VAL A 17 -10.38 7.99 -7.38
CA VAL A 17 -11.23 8.77 -8.27
C VAL A 17 -11.64 7.88 -9.41
N ASP A 18 -12.95 7.82 -9.63
CA ASP A 18 -13.62 7.29 -10.81
C ASP A 18 -14.13 8.49 -11.64
N HIS A 19 -13.69 8.58 -12.89
CA HIS A 19 -13.91 9.70 -13.77
C HIS A 19 -15.12 9.53 -14.69
N GLU A 20 -16.11 10.38 -14.48
CA GLU A 20 -17.34 10.37 -15.26
C GLU A 20 -17.26 11.34 -16.44
N THR A 21 -17.42 10.83 -17.66
CA THR A 21 -17.47 11.67 -18.88
C THR A 21 -18.65 12.65 -18.84
N PHE A 22 -19.75 12.27 -18.16
CA PHE A 22 -20.91 13.12 -17.94
C PHE A 22 -21.39 13.02 -16.49
N GLY A 23 -21.29 14.11 -15.75
CA GLY A 23 -21.77 14.15 -14.37
C GLY A 23 -20.68 14.59 -13.41
N ARG A 24 -20.72 14.07 -12.19
CA ARG A 24 -19.67 14.28 -11.19
C ARG A 24 -18.94 12.96 -11.00
N ASN A 25 -17.61 13.04 -10.95
CA ASN A 25 -16.74 11.93 -10.58
C ASN A 25 -17.14 11.36 -9.22
N GLU A 26 -17.01 10.04 -9.10
CA GLU A 26 -17.12 9.35 -7.83
C GLU A 26 -15.75 9.31 -7.15
N GLU A 27 -15.71 9.63 -5.85
CA GLU A 27 -14.45 9.67 -5.10
C GLU A 27 -14.57 8.92 -3.78
N THR A 28 -13.47 8.30 -3.35
CA THR A 28 -13.36 7.69 -2.02
C THR A 28 -12.07 8.10 -1.33
N ARG A 29 -12.09 8.16 0.00
CA ARG A 29 -10.88 8.28 0.83
C ARG A 29 -10.90 7.20 1.91
N ARG A 30 -9.76 6.54 2.12
CA ARG A 30 -9.62 5.48 3.12
C ARG A 30 -8.30 5.59 3.86
N THR A 31 -8.31 5.16 5.11
CA THR A 31 -7.11 5.04 5.94
C THR A 31 -7.10 3.66 6.58
N GLU A 32 -5.97 2.98 6.52
CA GLU A 32 -5.73 1.70 7.19
C GLU A 32 -4.45 1.81 8.02
N VAL A 33 -4.47 1.29 9.24
CA VAL A 33 -3.29 1.23 10.11
C VAL A 33 -3.02 -0.22 10.49
N ARG A 34 -1.79 -0.66 10.27
CA ARG A 34 -1.33 -2.00 10.64
C ARG A 34 -0.05 -1.94 11.45
N GLU A 35 -0.01 -2.76 12.49
CA GLU A 35 1.19 -3.03 13.28
C GLU A 35 1.63 -4.47 13.02
N THR A 36 2.93 -4.70 12.87
CA THR A 36 3.51 -6.03 12.72
C THR A 36 4.84 -6.12 13.46
N ILE A 37 5.04 -7.22 14.18
CA ILE A 37 6.32 -7.52 14.84
C ILE A 37 7.13 -8.42 13.91
N LEU A 38 8.33 -7.95 13.55
CA LEU A 38 9.29 -8.69 12.74
C LEU A 38 10.41 -9.18 13.65
N SER A 39 10.42 -10.48 13.94
CA SER A 39 11.43 -11.12 14.81
C SER A 39 12.48 -11.93 14.03
N ASN A 40 12.10 -12.44 12.86
CA ASN A 40 12.96 -13.29 12.04
C ASN A 40 13.58 -12.49 10.90
N PRO A 41 14.92 -12.36 10.84
CA PRO A 41 15.58 -11.63 9.78
C PRO A 41 15.47 -12.37 8.46
N ASN A 42 15.39 -11.61 7.37
CA ASN A 42 15.23 -12.08 6.00
C ASN A 42 13.97 -12.93 5.77
N GLN A 43 13.04 -12.98 6.72
CA GLN A 43 11.71 -13.54 6.53
C GLN A 43 10.74 -12.42 6.14
N ALA A 44 10.11 -12.56 4.97
CA ALA A 44 9.02 -11.69 4.57
C ALA A 44 7.75 -12.05 5.36
N MET A 45 7.07 -11.02 5.89
CA MET A 45 5.78 -11.14 6.55
C MET A 45 4.78 -10.21 5.88
N ASN A 46 3.50 -10.60 5.79
CA ASN A 46 2.45 -9.67 5.37
C ASN A 46 2.33 -8.55 6.42
N VAL A 47 2.37 -7.29 5.96
CA VAL A 47 2.29 -6.11 6.84
C VAL A 47 1.12 -5.20 6.48
N LEU A 48 0.57 -5.38 5.28
CA LEU A 48 -0.67 -4.74 4.85
C LEU A 48 -1.32 -5.59 3.76
N GLU A 49 -2.60 -5.86 3.90
CA GLU A 49 -3.48 -6.28 2.82
C GLU A 49 -4.70 -5.36 2.85
N PHE A 50 -4.95 -4.69 1.74
CA PHE A 50 -6.03 -3.73 1.60
C PHE A 50 -6.72 -3.94 0.25
N ILE A 51 -8.04 -4.05 0.29
CA ILE A 51 -8.90 -4.19 -0.89
C ILE A 51 -10.06 -3.22 -0.70
N HIS A 52 -10.27 -2.32 -1.65
CA HIS A 52 -11.34 -1.32 -1.57
C HIS A 52 -11.85 -0.96 -2.95
N GLY A 53 -13.18 -1.05 -3.14
CA GLY A 53 -13.88 -0.64 -4.35
C GLY A 53 -14.59 0.71 -4.21
N TRP A 54 -14.78 1.41 -5.32
CA TRP A 54 -15.55 2.65 -5.43
C TRP A 54 -16.13 2.79 -6.83
N GLY A 55 -17.02 3.76 -7.06
CA GLY A 55 -17.57 3.98 -8.40
C GLY A 55 -18.65 2.99 -8.81
N GLY A 56 -18.75 1.86 -8.09
CA GLY A 56 -19.44 0.68 -8.60
C GLY A 56 -18.60 -0.10 -9.61
N GLU A 57 -17.49 0.42 -10.12
CA GLU A 57 -16.66 -0.24 -11.14
C GLU A 57 -15.16 -0.33 -10.83
N CYS A 58 -14.63 0.57 -10.00
CA CYS A 58 -13.21 0.60 -9.65
C CYS A 58 -12.89 -0.24 -8.41
N ARG A 59 -11.71 -0.88 -8.37
CA ARG A 59 -11.15 -1.55 -7.18
C ARG A 59 -9.63 -1.42 -7.10
N LEU A 60 -9.11 -1.05 -5.94
CA LEU A 60 -7.69 -1.11 -5.61
C LEU A 60 -7.41 -2.30 -4.70
N GLU A 61 -6.41 -3.11 -5.07
CA GLU A 61 -5.79 -4.12 -4.21
C GLU A 61 -4.34 -3.76 -3.92
N LEU A 62 -3.99 -3.63 -2.64
CA LEU A 62 -2.64 -3.36 -2.17
C LEU A 62 -2.20 -4.46 -1.22
N ARG A 63 -1.11 -5.14 -1.57
CA ARG A 63 -0.47 -6.15 -0.72
C ARG A 63 0.97 -5.76 -0.46
N LEU A 64 1.34 -5.61 0.82
CA LEU A 64 2.70 -5.31 1.24
C LEU A 64 3.25 -6.40 2.15
N THR A 65 4.53 -6.64 1.99
CA THR A 65 5.35 -7.46 2.87
C THR A 65 6.47 -6.63 3.49
N GLY A 66 6.80 -6.92 4.74
CA GLY A 66 7.94 -6.36 5.45
C GLY A 66 8.97 -7.45 5.72
N THR A 67 10.25 -7.12 5.51
CA THR A 67 11.38 -8.01 5.81
C THR A 67 12.37 -7.28 6.71
N LEU A 68 12.66 -7.83 7.89
CA LEU A 68 13.71 -7.32 8.76
C LEU A 68 15.08 -7.69 8.20
N LEU A 69 15.93 -6.70 7.97
CA LEU A 69 17.30 -6.89 7.51
C LEU A 69 18.27 -6.97 8.70
N THR A 70 19.47 -7.50 8.43
CA THR A 70 20.50 -7.76 9.47
C THR A 70 21.05 -6.49 10.14
N ASP A 71 20.83 -5.31 9.56
CA ASP A 71 21.21 -4.00 10.11
C ASP A 71 20.10 -3.33 10.94
N ASN A 72 18.96 -4.03 11.15
CA ASN A 72 17.69 -3.59 11.72
C ASN A 72 16.88 -2.61 10.85
N THR A 73 17.25 -2.41 9.58
CA THR A 73 16.40 -1.75 8.59
C THR A 73 15.26 -2.70 8.19
N ILE A 74 14.09 -2.16 7.89
CA ILE A 74 12.98 -2.95 7.35
C ILE A 74 12.85 -2.64 5.86
N ARG A 75 12.86 -3.66 5.01
CA ARG A 75 12.48 -3.52 3.61
C ARG A 75 10.98 -3.76 3.49
N VAL A 76 10.26 -2.82 2.90
CA VAL A 76 8.86 -2.99 2.50
C VAL A 76 8.81 -3.21 1.00
N GLN A 77 8.10 -4.25 0.57
CA GLN A 77 7.90 -4.62 -0.82
C GLN A 77 6.47 -5.07 -1.07
N GLY A 78 5.97 -4.85 -2.28
CA GLY A 78 4.66 -5.33 -2.66
C GLY A 78 4.21 -4.76 -3.99
N ASN A 79 2.92 -4.86 -4.25
CA ASN A 79 2.30 -4.33 -5.44
C ASN A 79 0.93 -3.73 -5.13
N ALA A 80 0.58 -2.71 -5.90
CA ALA A 80 -0.76 -2.16 -5.97
C ALA A 80 -1.34 -2.48 -7.36
N LEU A 81 -2.58 -2.94 -7.39
CA LEU A 81 -3.33 -3.31 -8.58
C LEU A 81 -4.63 -2.50 -8.61
N LEU A 82 -4.90 -1.82 -9.72
CA LEU A 82 -6.14 -1.13 -9.99
C LEU A 82 -6.93 -1.94 -11.03
N PHE A 83 -8.17 -2.22 -10.71
CA PHE A 83 -9.13 -2.91 -11.58
C PHE A 83 -10.28 -1.96 -11.89
N GLU A 84 -10.71 -1.89 -13.15
CA GLU A 84 -11.88 -1.15 -13.63
C GLU A 84 -12.78 -2.10 -14.45
N GLY A 85 -14.03 -1.74 -14.72
CA GLY A 85 -14.91 -2.59 -15.53
C GLY A 85 -16.37 -2.20 -15.33
N THR A 86 -17.28 -3.17 -15.29
CA THR A 86 -18.72 -2.88 -15.06
C THR A 86 -19.16 -3.16 -13.61
N SER A 87 -18.22 -3.55 -12.75
CA SER A 87 -18.48 -3.85 -11.34
C SER A 87 -17.18 -3.82 -10.54
N GLU A 88 -17.20 -3.42 -9.26
CA GLU A 88 -16.02 -3.50 -8.37
C GLU A 88 -15.51 -4.94 -8.16
N GLY A 89 -16.29 -5.96 -8.55
CA GLY A 89 -15.91 -7.38 -8.56
C GLY A 89 -15.18 -7.82 -9.83
N THR A 90 -14.90 -6.91 -10.75
CA THR A 90 -14.22 -7.18 -12.02
C THR A 90 -12.84 -7.81 -11.82
N GLY A 91 -12.41 -8.56 -12.83
CA GLY A 91 -11.06 -9.09 -12.96
C GLY A 91 -10.22 -8.36 -14.00
N ASP A 92 -10.76 -7.29 -14.59
CA ASP A 92 -10.03 -6.45 -15.56
C ASP A 92 -8.98 -5.65 -14.82
N LEU A 93 -7.71 -5.88 -15.17
CA LEU A 93 -6.58 -5.26 -14.50
C LEU A 93 -6.04 -4.15 -15.41
N ASP A 94 -6.30 -2.92 -15.02
CA ASP A 94 -5.99 -1.77 -15.87
C ASP A 94 -4.84 -0.94 -15.33
N GLY A 95 -4.43 -1.14 -14.08
CA GLY A 95 -3.30 -0.41 -13.52
C GLY A 95 -2.48 -1.24 -12.55
N GLN A 96 -1.16 -1.04 -12.55
CA GLN A 96 -0.31 -1.64 -11.54
C GLN A 96 0.93 -0.83 -11.20
N ARG A 97 1.37 -0.96 -9.95
CA ARG A 97 2.64 -0.38 -9.47
C ARG A 97 3.34 -1.33 -8.50
N ASP A 98 4.62 -1.58 -8.77
CA ASP A 98 5.52 -2.23 -7.82
C ASP A 98 6.00 -1.24 -6.77
N ILE A 99 6.12 -1.72 -5.54
CA ILE A 99 6.51 -0.93 -4.37
C ILE A 99 7.75 -1.56 -3.77
N SER A 100 8.80 -0.76 -3.56
CA SER A 100 9.97 -1.18 -2.79
C SER A 100 10.66 0.01 -2.16
N PHE A 101 10.77 0.01 -0.83
CA PHE A 101 11.50 1.04 -0.09
C PHE A 101 12.04 0.50 1.24
N LEU A 102 12.95 1.26 1.85
CA LEU A 102 13.58 0.93 3.12
C LEU A 102 13.09 1.87 4.22
N ILE A 103 12.86 1.30 5.40
CA ILE A 103 12.49 2.03 6.61
C ILE A 103 13.67 1.93 7.58
N PRO A 104 14.43 3.03 7.77
CA PRO A 104 15.59 3.01 8.64
C PRO A 104 15.18 2.73 10.09
N LYS A 105 16.08 2.10 10.85
CA LYS A 105 15.90 1.91 12.28
C LYS A 105 15.87 3.26 13.01
N GLY A 106 15.15 3.31 14.13
CA GLY A 106 15.21 4.44 15.07
C GLY A 106 13.92 5.23 15.21
N GLY A 107 12.79 4.69 14.73
CA GLY A 107 11.48 5.32 14.88
C GLY A 107 11.24 6.53 13.97
N VAL A 108 12.17 6.81 13.05
CA VAL A 108 12.00 7.86 12.03
C VAL A 108 10.85 7.48 11.10
N VAL A 109 9.98 8.44 10.83
CA VAL A 109 8.88 8.29 9.89
C VAL A 109 9.44 8.22 8.46
N ALA A 110 9.20 7.11 7.78
CA ALA A 110 9.44 6.98 6.34
C ALA A 110 8.11 7.18 5.60
N GLN A 111 8.15 7.93 4.49
CA GLN A 111 6.99 8.14 3.64
C GLN A 111 7.25 7.61 2.23
N HIS A 112 6.23 7.01 1.63
CA HIS A 112 6.24 6.57 0.24
C HIS A 112 4.89 6.87 -0.39
N ASN A 113 4.89 7.69 -1.43
CA ASN A 113 3.68 8.11 -2.14
C ASN A 113 3.75 7.58 -3.57
N PHE A 114 2.64 7.07 -4.09
CA PHE A 114 2.53 6.62 -5.46
C PHE A 114 1.10 6.76 -5.96
N ARG A 115 0.96 6.78 -7.30
CA ARG A 115 -0.32 6.72 -8.00
C ARG A 115 -0.37 5.47 -8.85
N VAL A 116 -1.49 4.77 -8.81
CA VAL A 116 -1.88 3.76 -9.80
C VAL A 116 -2.93 4.40 -10.69
N ASN A 117 -2.63 4.57 -11.98
CA ASN A 117 -3.61 5.04 -12.97
C ASN A 117 -4.27 3.83 -13.61
N ASN A 118 -5.44 4.03 -14.20
CA ASN A 118 -5.85 3.22 -15.32
C ASN A 118 -4.86 3.46 -16.48
N ASP A 119 -4.24 2.39 -16.98
CA ASP A 119 -3.23 2.41 -18.03
C ASP A 119 -3.83 2.01 -19.41
N ASP A 120 -5.13 1.66 -19.51
CA ASP A 120 -5.83 1.29 -20.76
C ASP A 120 -6.82 2.38 -21.23
N GLU A 121 -7.73 2.83 -20.37
CA GLU A 121 -8.79 3.79 -20.71
C GLU A 121 -9.06 4.82 -19.58
N GLY A 122 -9.68 5.95 -19.91
CA GLY A 122 -10.16 6.90 -18.90
C GLY A 122 -9.08 7.67 -18.12
N ASP A 123 -9.53 8.33 -17.04
CA ASP A 123 -8.72 9.18 -16.15
C ASP A 123 -8.80 8.68 -14.69
N ASP A 124 -9.14 7.41 -14.50
CA ASP A 124 -9.37 6.76 -13.21
C ASP A 124 -8.05 6.48 -12.49
N PHE A 125 -8.02 6.66 -11.18
CA PHE A 125 -6.79 6.43 -10.42
C PHE A 125 -7.02 6.18 -8.92
N ALA A 126 -5.97 5.65 -8.31
CA ALA A 126 -5.78 5.66 -6.87
C ALA A 126 -4.45 6.30 -6.48
N ASP A 127 -4.51 7.36 -5.70
CA ASP A 127 -3.38 7.92 -4.98
C ASP A 127 -3.23 7.23 -3.62
N VAL A 128 -2.02 6.77 -3.32
CA VAL A 128 -1.71 6.11 -2.06
C VAL A 128 -0.50 6.75 -1.40
N GLN A 129 -0.65 7.07 -0.12
CA GLN A 129 0.42 7.49 0.77
C GLN A 129 0.62 6.45 1.87
N LEU A 130 1.84 5.94 1.97
CA LEU A 130 2.31 5.11 3.06
C LEU A 130 3.16 5.94 4.01
N THR A 131 2.83 5.88 5.29
CA THR A 131 3.64 6.42 6.39
C THR A 131 4.03 5.26 7.29
N CYS A 132 5.33 5.04 7.48
CA CYS A 132 5.82 3.87 8.20
C CYS A 132 6.80 4.27 9.30
N THR A 133 6.79 3.52 10.41
CA THR A 133 7.79 3.64 11.48
C THR A 133 8.39 2.29 11.82
N ASN A 134 9.66 2.32 12.23
CA ASN A 134 10.43 1.14 12.61
C ASN A 134 11.06 1.37 14.00
N SER A 135 10.43 0.85 15.05
CA SER A 135 10.90 0.95 16.44
C SER A 135 11.36 -0.40 16.99
N VAL A 136 12.11 -0.36 18.10
CA VAL A 136 12.42 -1.56 18.88
C VAL A 136 11.11 -2.09 19.48
N PHE A 137 10.90 -3.40 19.42
CA PHE A 137 9.88 -4.08 20.22
C PHE A 137 10.52 -4.56 21.53
N GLU A 138 9.97 -4.12 22.66
CA GLU A 138 10.41 -4.48 24.02
C GLU A 138 9.60 -5.66 24.58
#